data_AF-A0A6H9YUY0-F1
#
_entry.id   AF-A0A6H9YUY0-F1
#
_cell.length_a   1.000
_cell.length_b   1.000
_cell.length_c   1.000
_cell.angle_alpha   90.00
_cell.angle_beta   90.00
_cell.angle_gamma   90.00
#
_symmetry.space_group_name_H-M   'P 1'
#
loop_
_entity.id
_entity.type
_entity.pdbx_description
1 polymer ?
#
loop_
_entity_poly.entity_id
_entity_poly.type
_entity_poly.pdbx_seq_one_letter_code
_entity_poly.pdbx_strand_id
1 'polypeptide(L)'
;MRVGIRFAAVTGVAMAAGLVSVPAAHAAGGGVRHDIVVKENKRGFKAFGPGFVLKLNKDGIVTRVNEDKFGDPSTGNPIVRQLIDFAGRTLRPFVCENGTYTIKAGTFKRAWRFSALERRPAIYPEQFQTAFPGFVTPFLGEIDATVTDAAGETLRVYISDLGYEARTKNGGFRGTYPIHGLIVDGKGKVRDRISLLGRFKSGADGANARYWIEDRGTCHQTANLNWGPNTDRVVVTGPLLVLPFNSPVVTPRG
;
A
#
# COMPACT_ATOMS: atom_id res chain seq x y z
N MET A 1 38.02 17.14 -64.78
CA MET A 1 37.22 15.91 -64.78
C MET A 1 37.39 15.25 -63.41
N ARG A 2 36.28 15.07 -62.67
CA ARG A 2 36.01 14.28 -61.43
C ARG A 2 37.14 14.08 -60.38
N VAL A 3 37.01 14.60 -59.15
CA VAL A 3 36.34 14.06 -57.93
C VAL A 3 37.42 13.72 -56.88
N GLY A 4 37.21 14.08 -55.61
CA GLY A 4 38.00 13.52 -54.49
C GLY A 4 38.03 14.41 -53.24
N ILE A 5 37.08 14.18 -52.34
CA ILE A 5 36.87 14.90 -51.07
C ILE A 5 38.04 14.64 -50.10
N ARG A 6 38.50 15.71 -49.43
CA ARG A 6 39.59 15.74 -48.45
C ARG A 6 39.10 15.32 -47.07
N PHE A 7 39.81 14.39 -46.42
CA PHE A 7 39.79 14.25 -44.95
C PHE A 7 41.17 14.61 -44.42
N ALA A 8 41.23 15.67 -43.62
CA ALA A 8 42.40 16.07 -42.85
C ALA A 8 42.19 15.65 -41.39
N ALA A 9 43.16 14.88 -40.88
CA ALA A 9 43.31 14.54 -39.48
C ALA A 9 43.86 15.75 -38.70
N VAL A 10 43.34 16.01 -37.49
CA VAL A 10 44.06 16.80 -36.48
C VAL A 10 43.80 16.23 -35.09
N THR A 11 44.91 15.93 -34.44
CA THR A 11 45.17 15.43 -33.09
C THR A 11 44.73 16.44 -32.02
N GLY A 12 44.26 15.91 -30.88
CA GLY A 12 43.66 16.69 -29.80
C GLY A 12 44.62 17.58 -29.00
N VAL A 13 44.02 18.60 -28.36
CA VAL A 13 44.58 19.37 -27.25
C VAL A 13 43.46 19.62 -26.23
N ALA A 14 43.82 19.50 -24.96
CA ALA A 14 42.98 19.58 -23.78
C ALA A 14 42.23 20.91 -23.62
N MET A 15 41.00 20.84 -23.10
CA MET A 15 40.22 21.99 -22.65
C MET A 15 40.06 21.96 -21.13
N ALA A 16 40.54 23.03 -20.48
CA ALA A 16 40.13 23.44 -19.15
C ALA A 16 39.12 24.59 -19.29
N ALA A 17 38.02 24.55 -18.53
CA ALA A 17 37.40 25.67 -17.80
C ALA A 17 35.91 25.42 -17.49
N GLY A 18 35.54 25.67 -16.23
CA GLY A 18 34.23 26.24 -15.89
C GLY A 18 33.11 25.27 -15.51
N LEU A 19 33.19 24.64 -14.33
CA LEU A 19 31.99 24.12 -13.66
C LEU A 19 31.53 25.12 -12.59
N VAL A 20 30.45 25.82 -12.92
CA VAL A 20 29.64 26.60 -11.97
C VAL A 20 29.03 25.61 -10.98
N SER A 21 29.39 25.76 -9.71
CA SER A 21 28.92 24.95 -8.59
C SER A 21 27.43 25.19 -8.34
N VAL A 22 26.56 24.45 -9.01
CA VAL A 22 25.17 24.29 -8.57
C VAL A 22 25.19 23.38 -7.33
N PRO A 23 24.58 23.75 -6.20
CA PRO A 23 24.57 22.87 -5.05
C PRO A 23 23.77 21.64 -5.44
N ALA A 24 24.46 20.49 -5.51
CA ALA A 24 23.83 19.19 -5.52
C ALA A 24 22.93 19.13 -4.29
N ALA A 25 21.62 19.24 -4.53
CA ALA A 25 20.61 18.90 -3.56
C ALA A 25 20.95 17.50 -3.07
N HIS A 26 21.42 17.43 -1.83
CA HIS A 26 21.87 16.21 -1.21
C HIS A 26 20.77 15.16 -1.36
N ALA A 27 21.09 14.09 -2.08
CA ALA A 27 20.32 12.87 -2.08
C ALA A 27 20.20 12.42 -0.62
N ALA A 28 19.06 12.73 0.00
CA ALA A 28 18.76 12.28 1.35
C ALA A 28 18.74 10.76 1.35
N GLY A 29 19.77 10.19 1.99
CA GLY A 29 19.92 8.82 2.48
C GLY A 29 18.93 7.79 1.92
N GLY A 30 19.38 7.05 0.90
CA GLY A 30 18.73 5.82 0.45
C GLY A 30 18.94 4.66 1.41
N GLY A 31 18.67 4.85 2.71
CA GLY A 31 18.59 3.75 3.67
C GLY A 31 17.40 2.85 3.35
N VAL A 32 17.57 1.54 3.51
CA VAL A 32 16.46 0.58 3.40
C VAL A 32 15.42 0.96 4.44
N ARG A 33 14.21 1.33 3.98
CA ARG A 33 13.10 1.61 4.89
C ARG A 33 12.58 0.27 5.41
N HIS A 34 12.62 0.09 6.72
CA HIS A 34 12.13 -1.12 7.39
C HIS A 34 10.66 -1.00 7.85
N ASP A 35 9.85 -0.12 7.24
CA ASP A 35 8.42 0.00 7.50
C ASP A 35 7.73 0.81 6.40
N ILE A 36 6.40 0.87 6.43
CA ILE A 36 5.60 1.79 5.62
C ILE A 36 5.46 3.12 6.35
N VAL A 37 5.87 4.19 5.67
CA VAL A 37 5.68 5.57 6.10
C VAL A 37 4.55 6.19 5.30
N VAL A 38 3.53 6.66 6.01
CA VAL A 38 2.36 7.33 5.46
C VAL A 38 2.50 8.85 5.62
N LYS A 39 2.27 9.58 4.53
CA LYS A 39 2.04 11.03 4.55
C LYS A 39 0.66 11.30 3.96
N GLU A 40 -0.23 11.85 4.78
CA GLU A 40 -1.63 12.06 4.42
C GLU A 40 -2.00 13.54 4.54
N ASN A 41 -2.87 14.00 3.64
CA ASN A 41 -3.64 15.22 3.78
C ASN A 41 -5.06 15.03 3.19
N LYS A 42 -5.94 16.03 3.33
CA LYS A 42 -7.33 15.94 2.88
C LYS A 42 -7.52 15.62 1.38
N ARG A 43 -6.51 15.85 0.54
CA ARG A 43 -6.60 15.72 -0.93
C ARG A 43 -5.76 14.56 -1.49
N GLY A 44 -4.99 13.88 -0.66
CA GLY A 44 -4.15 12.82 -1.14
C GLY A 44 -3.26 12.20 -0.07
N PHE A 45 -2.67 11.09 -0.48
CA PHE A 45 -1.85 10.23 0.35
C PHE A 45 -0.60 9.85 -0.41
N LYS A 46 0.51 9.72 0.32
CA LYS A 46 1.76 9.18 -0.18
C LYS A 46 2.30 8.16 0.81
N ALA A 47 2.56 6.95 0.32
CA ALA A 47 3.25 5.92 1.07
C ALA A 47 4.64 5.66 0.51
N PHE A 48 5.54 5.28 1.41
CA PHE A 48 6.87 4.80 1.10
C PHE A 48 7.12 3.55 1.92
N GLY A 49 7.66 2.51 1.31
CA GLY A 49 8.12 1.33 2.04
C GLY A 49 9.34 0.71 1.38
N PRO A 50 9.70 -0.52 1.76
CA PRO A 50 10.83 -1.24 1.19
C PRO A 50 10.66 -1.44 -0.32
N GLY A 51 11.39 -0.65 -1.10
CA GLY A 51 11.40 -0.72 -2.57
C GLY A 51 10.13 -0.26 -3.27
N PHE A 52 9.25 0.51 -2.61
CA PHE A 52 8.12 1.13 -3.30
C PHE A 52 7.82 2.56 -2.84
N VAL A 53 7.21 3.30 -3.76
CA VAL A 53 6.56 4.58 -3.50
C VAL A 53 5.20 4.55 -4.16
N LEU A 54 4.17 4.91 -3.39
CA LEU A 54 2.80 5.04 -3.88
C LEU A 54 2.31 6.46 -3.62
N LYS A 55 1.60 7.02 -4.60
CA LYS A 55 0.87 8.28 -4.49
C LYS A 55 -0.58 8.03 -4.88
N LEU A 56 -1.49 8.52 -4.06
CA LEU A 56 -2.93 8.49 -4.31
C LEU A 56 -3.47 9.90 -4.20
N ASN A 57 -4.25 10.32 -5.19
CA ASN A 57 -4.98 11.58 -5.18
C ASN A 57 -6.32 11.41 -5.90
N LYS A 58 -7.08 12.50 -6.05
CA LYS A 58 -8.39 12.49 -6.72
C LYS A 58 -8.34 12.07 -8.20
N ASP A 59 -7.16 12.15 -8.82
CA ASP A 59 -6.95 11.85 -10.24
C ASP A 59 -6.49 10.39 -10.45
N GLY A 60 -6.15 9.67 -9.37
CA GLY A 60 -5.85 8.25 -9.41
C GLY A 60 -4.75 7.80 -8.45
N ILE A 61 -4.19 6.62 -8.77
CA ILE A 61 -3.12 5.96 -8.03
C ILE A 61 -1.90 5.78 -8.92
N VAL A 62 -0.73 6.15 -8.42
CA VAL A 62 0.54 6.01 -9.12
C VAL A 62 1.54 5.34 -8.21
N THR A 63 2.04 4.21 -8.66
CA THR A 63 2.99 3.40 -7.91
C THR A 63 4.28 3.20 -8.68
N ARG A 64 5.38 3.19 -7.95
CA ARG A 64 6.71 2.85 -8.45
C ARG A 64 7.28 1.77 -7.57
N VAL A 65 7.66 0.67 -8.18
CA VAL A 65 8.36 -0.45 -7.54
C VAL A 65 9.79 -0.48 -8.05
N ASN A 66 10.74 -0.57 -7.13
CA ASN A 66 12.12 -0.91 -7.43
C ASN A 66 12.28 -2.42 -7.20
N GLU A 67 12.38 -3.19 -8.28
CA GLU A 67 12.42 -4.67 -8.25
C GLU A 67 13.58 -5.20 -7.37
N ASP A 68 14.73 -4.52 -7.39
CA ASP A 68 15.93 -4.90 -6.64
C ASP A 68 15.83 -4.61 -5.14
N LYS A 69 14.85 -3.80 -4.73
CA LYS A 69 14.67 -3.35 -3.34
C LYS A 69 13.31 -3.68 -2.76
N PHE A 70 12.39 -4.21 -3.55
CA PHE A 70 11.02 -4.46 -3.11
C PHE A 70 11.02 -5.64 -2.14
N GLY A 71 10.76 -5.32 -0.88
CA GLY A 71 10.76 -6.30 0.19
C GLY A 71 12.13 -6.70 0.67
N ASP A 72 12.33 -8.00 0.84
CA ASP A 72 13.60 -8.59 1.20
C ASP A 72 14.10 -9.54 0.09
N PRO A 73 14.86 -9.03 -0.89
CA PRO A 73 15.44 -9.85 -1.96
C PRO A 73 16.36 -10.97 -1.45
N SER A 74 16.95 -10.83 -0.25
CA SER A 74 17.92 -11.81 0.28
C SER A 74 17.28 -13.16 0.61
N THR A 75 15.95 -13.18 0.73
CA THR A 75 15.17 -14.37 1.06
C THR A 75 15.00 -15.31 -0.13
N GLY A 76 15.37 -14.86 -1.34
CA GLY A 76 15.22 -15.63 -2.57
C GLY A 76 13.78 -15.76 -3.08
N ASN A 77 12.78 -15.26 -2.34
CA ASN A 77 11.38 -15.34 -2.74
C ASN A 77 11.09 -14.38 -3.91
N PRO A 78 10.36 -14.81 -4.96
CA PRO A 78 10.01 -13.94 -6.07
C PRO A 78 8.98 -12.88 -5.65
N ILE A 79 8.90 -11.79 -6.43
CA ILE A 79 7.79 -10.84 -6.33
C ILE A 79 6.61 -11.44 -7.06
N VAL A 80 5.51 -11.67 -6.35
CA VAL A 80 4.27 -12.15 -6.93
C VAL A 80 3.44 -10.96 -7.36
N ARG A 81 2.90 -11.01 -8.59
CA ARG A 81 2.02 -9.99 -9.14
C ARG A 81 0.71 -10.62 -9.59
N GLN A 82 -0.41 -9.97 -9.26
CA GLN A 82 -1.72 -10.42 -9.70
C GLN A 82 -2.62 -9.23 -10.04
N LEU A 83 -3.45 -9.44 -11.04
CA LEU A 83 -4.55 -8.55 -11.42
C LEU A 83 -5.85 -9.31 -11.21
N ILE A 84 -6.75 -8.76 -10.42
CA ILE A 84 -8.07 -9.32 -10.16
C ILE A 84 -9.10 -8.36 -10.75
N ASP A 85 -9.93 -8.87 -11.65
CA ASP A 85 -11.13 -8.17 -12.12
C ASP A 85 -12.26 -8.35 -11.11
N PHE A 86 -12.95 -7.26 -10.80
CA PHE A 86 -14.13 -7.23 -9.95
C PHE A 86 -15.45 -7.47 -10.70
N ALA A 87 -15.43 -7.57 -12.03
CA ALA A 87 -16.59 -7.92 -12.82
C ALA A 87 -17.27 -9.20 -12.30
N GLY A 88 -18.59 -9.14 -12.06
CA GLY A 88 -19.39 -10.26 -11.58
C GLY A 88 -19.13 -10.66 -10.12
N ARG A 89 -18.30 -9.93 -9.37
CA ARG A 89 -18.05 -10.19 -7.95
C ARG A 89 -18.98 -9.37 -7.07
N THR A 90 -19.59 -10.03 -6.09
CA THR A 90 -20.29 -9.34 -5.00
C THR A 90 -19.26 -8.80 -4.02
N LEU A 91 -19.12 -7.48 -3.97
CA LEU A 91 -18.23 -6.79 -3.05
C LEU A 91 -19.03 -6.12 -1.93
N ARG A 92 -18.43 -6.09 -0.74
CA ARG A 92 -19.04 -5.45 0.42
C ARG A 92 -19.13 -3.93 0.20
N PRO A 93 -20.18 -3.27 0.71
CA PRO A 93 -20.28 -1.83 0.65
C PRO A 93 -19.35 -1.13 1.66
N PHE A 94 -19.06 0.14 1.41
CA PHE A 94 -18.48 1.07 2.37
C PHE A 94 -19.61 1.94 2.92
N VAL A 95 -19.69 2.08 4.24
CA VAL A 95 -20.59 3.01 4.89
C VAL A 95 -19.78 4.26 5.22
N CYS A 96 -20.17 5.40 4.65
CA CYS A 96 -19.48 6.67 4.85
C CYS A 96 -20.41 7.79 5.31
N GLU A 97 -19.84 8.92 5.74
CA GLU A 97 -20.59 10.11 6.15
C GLU A 97 -21.57 10.61 5.09
N ASN A 98 -21.20 10.61 3.80
CA ASN A 98 -22.09 11.08 2.72
C ASN A 98 -22.88 9.95 2.03
N GLY A 99 -22.85 8.73 2.58
CA GLY A 99 -23.68 7.63 2.11
C GLY A 99 -22.96 6.29 2.03
N THR A 100 -23.69 5.29 1.53
CA THR A 100 -23.18 3.93 1.35
C THR A 100 -22.78 3.72 -0.10
N TYR A 101 -21.57 3.21 -0.32
CA TYR A 101 -20.99 3.01 -1.64
C TYR A 101 -20.72 1.54 -1.91
N THR A 102 -21.14 1.04 -3.06
CA THR A 102 -20.87 -0.35 -3.48
C THR A 102 -20.05 -0.38 -4.75
N ILE A 103 -18.93 -1.12 -4.77
CA ILE A 103 -18.12 -1.29 -5.98
C ILE A 103 -18.93 -2.02 -7.05
N LYS A 104 -18.98 -1.48 -8.26
CA LYS A 104 -19.65 -2.08 -9.43
C LYS A 104 -18.69 -2.81 -10.35
N ALA A 105 -17.61 -2.15 -10.70
CA ALA A 105 -16.60 -2.66 -11.62
C ALA A 105 -15.26 -2.03 -11.28
N GLY A 106 -14.18 -2.69 -11.67
CA GLY A 106 -12.85 -2.21 -11.40
C GLY A 106 -11.85 -3.34 -11.30
N THR A 107 -10.64 -2.96 -10.93
CA THR A 107 -9.54 -3.91 -10.81
C THR A 107 -8.86 -3.77 -9.46
N PHE A 108 -8.31 -4.88 -8.99
CA PHE A 108 -7.35 -4.91 -7.90
C PHE A 108 -6.02 -5.46 -8.40
N LYS A 109 -5.07 -4.55 -8.55
CA LYS A 109 -3.66 -4.88 -8.83
C LYS A 109 -2.97 -5.10 -7.51
N ARG A 110 -2.21 -6.18 -7.39
CA ARG A 110 -1.40 -6.43 -6.21
C ARG A 110 -0.03 -6.99 -6.53
N ALA A 111 0.91 -6.61 -5.68
CA ALA A 111 2.30 -7.03 -5.70
C ALA A 111 2.76 -7.32 -4.27
N TRP A 112 3.43 -8.44 -4.06
CA TRP A 112 3.99 -8.76 -2.75
C TRP A 112 5.19 -9.69 -2.84
N ARG A 113 5.97 -9.70 -1.77
CA ARG A 113 7.05 -10.65 -1.53
C ARG A 113 7.00 -11.09 -0.07
N PHE A 114 7.19 -12.38 0.18
CA PHE A 114 7.35 -12.88 1.54
C PHE A 114 8.80 -12.70 1.99
N SER A 115 9.00 -12.16 3.19
CA SER A 115 10.34 -12.12 3.80
C SER A 115 10.68 -13.36 4.63
N ALA A 116 9.68 -14.05 5.17
CA ALA A 116 9.89 -15.29 5.91
C ALA A 116 8.63 -16.13 5.80
N LEU A 117 8.76 -17.45 5.64
CA LEU A 117 7.62 -18.38 5.62
C LEU A 117 7.26 -18.88 7.03
N GLU A 118 7.40 -18.01 8.03
CA GLU A 118 7.06 -18.29 9.42
C GLU A 118 5.59 -17.95 9.72
N ARG A 119 5.02 -18.63 10.72
CA ARG A 119 3.67 -18.29 11.22
C ARG A 119 3.72 -16.94 11.95
N ARG A 120 2.69 -16.11 11.73
CA ARG A 120 2.45 -14.94 12.61
C ARG A 120 2.16 -15.44 14.02
N PRO A 121 2.59 -14.74 15.07
CA PRO A 121 2.27 -15.16 16.43
C PRO A 121 0.77 -15.04 16.72
N ALA A 122 0.32 -15.56 17.87
CA ALA A 122 -1.00 -15.25 18.36
C ALA A 122 -1.21 -13.71 18.40
N ILE A 123 -2.39 -13.18 18.11
CA ILE A 123 -3.70 -13.86 17.97
C ILE A 123 -4.12 -14.17 16.52
N TYR A 124 -3.19 -14.23 15.56
CA TYR A 124 -3.55 -14.53 14.17
C TYR A 124 -4.13 -15.96 14.05
N PRO A 125 -5.35 -16.11 13.52
CA PRO A 125 -6.03 -17.40 13.50
C PRO A 125 -5.45 -18.33 12.43
N GLU A 126 -5.64 -19.63 12.59
CA GLU A 126 -5.03 -20.66 11.73
C GLU A 126 -5.41 -20.51 10.26
N GLN A 127 -6.69 -20.27 9.96
CA GLN A 127 -7.20 -20.12 8.60
C GLN A 127 -6.52 -18.94 7.87
N PHE A 128 -6.18 -17.87 8.61
CA PHE A 128 -5.42 -16.75 8.05
C PHE A 128 -3.99 -17.16 7.68
N GLN A 129 -3.34 -17.96 8.52
CA GLN A 129 -1.98 -18.46 8.25
C GLN A 129 -1.96 -19.36 7.01
N THR A 130 -3.00 -20.17 6.81
CA THR A 130 -3.15 -21.03 5.63
C THR A 130 -3.32 -20.20 4.35
N ALA A 131 -4.11 -19.11 4.41
CA ALA A 131 -4.32 -18.23 3.27
C ALA A 131 -3.09 -17.36 2.94
N PHE A 132 -2.32 -16.98 3.96
CA PHE A 132 -1.15 -16.10 3.85
C PHE A 132 0.07 -16.70 4.58
N PRO A 133 0.73 -17.72 4.00
CA PRO A 133 1.85 -18.37 4.65
C PRO A 133 3.08 -17.46 4.66
N GLY A 134 3.40 -16.88 5.82
CA GLY A 134 4.61 -16.06 5.99
C GLY A 134 4.38 -14.56 6.09
N PHE A 135 5.45 -13.85 6.46
CA PHE A 135 5.46 -12.38 6.62
C PHE A 135 5.55 -11.69 5.29
N VAL A 136 4.66 -10.73 5.06
CA VAL A 136 4.66 -9.95 3.84
C VAL A 136 5.41 -8.64 4.06
N THR A 137 6.51 -8.47 3.33
CA THR A 137 7.24 -7.20 3.27
C THR A 137 7.66 -6.90 1.85
N PRO A 138 7.12 -5.86 1.21
CA PRO A 138 5.81 -5.26 1.46
C PRO A 138 4.68 -6.03 0.74
N PHE A 139 3.45 -5.76 1.17
CA PHE A 139 2.24 -5.96 0.39
C PHE A 139 1.83 -4.61 -0.22
N LEU A 140 1.55 -4.60 -1.52
CA LEU A 140 1.18 -3.42 -2.28
C LEU A 140 -0.05 -3.73 -3.13
N GLY A 141 -1.20 -3.18 -2.75
CA GLY A 141 -2.47 -3.34 -3.43
C GLY A 141 -3.02 -2.00 -3.92
N GLU A 142 -3.61 -2.01 -5.11
CA GLU A 142 -4.19 -0.86 -5.78
C GLU A 142 -5.55 -1.24 -6.34
N ILE A 143 -6.60 -0.58 -5.85
CA ILE A 143 -7.93 -0.67 -6.39
C ILE A 143 -8.20 0.57 -7.22
N ASP A 144 -8.58 0.35 -8.46
CA ASP A 144 -9.14 1.35 -9.37
C ASP A 144 -10.51 0.85 -9.80
N ALA A 145 -11.56 1.52 -9.35
CA ALA A 145 -12.92 1.04 -9.51
C ALA A 145 -13.96 2.17 -9.65
N THR A 146 -15.18 1.78 -9.99
CA THR A 146 -16.38 2.58 -9.85
C THR A 146 -17.22 2.09 -8.69
N VAL A 147 -17.86 3.01 -7.99
CA VAL A 147 -18.86 2.72 -6.96
C VAL A 147 -20.19 3.35 -7.34
N THR A 148 -21.27 2.80 -6.81
CA THR A 148 -22.59 3.45 -6.86
C THR A 148 -22.99 3.87 -5.44
N ASP A 149 -23.55 5.06 -5.31
CA ASP A 149 -24.17 5.53 -4.07
C ASP A 149 -25.64 5.10 -3.95
N ALA A 150 -26.29 5.49 -2.85
CA ALA A 150 -27.69 5.17 -2.59
C ALA A 150 -28.67 5.83 -3.58
N ALA A 151 -28.27 6.91 -4.26
CA ALA A 151 -29.07 7.60 -5.27
C ALA A 151 -28.87 7.03 -6.69
N GLY A 152 -27.98 6.03 -6.85
CA GLY A 152 -27.66 5.45 -8.15
C GLY A 152 -26.56 6.18 -8.91
N GLU A 153 -25.92 7.21 -8.33
CA GLU A 153 -24.83 7.94 -8.98
C GLU A 153 -23.58 7.05 -9.05
N THR A 154 -22.97 6.99 -10.23
CA THR A 154 -21.69 6.29 -10.41
C THR A 154 -20.52 7.23 -10.17
N LEU A 155 -19.67 6.86 -9.23
CA LEU A 155 -18.50 7.63 -8.79
C LEU A 155 -17.23 6.80 -8.99
N ARG A 156 -16.07 7.45 -8.97
CA ARG A 156 -14.77 6.78 -9.01
C ARG A 156 -14.29 6.51 -7.60
N VAL A 157 -13.63 5.37 -7.39
CA VAL A 157 -12.94 5.08 -6.14
C VAL A 157 -11.52 4.58 -6.44
N TYR A 158 -10.56 5.14 -5.71
CA TYR A 158 -9.18 4.70 -5.70
C TYR A 158 -8.82 4.27 -4.29
N ILE A 159 -8.26 3.07 -4.11
CA ILE A 159 -7.86 2.56 -2.79
C ILE A 159 -6.45 1.97 -2.88
N SER A 160 -5.59 2.36 -1.94
CA SER A 160 -4.31 1.73 -1.65
C SER A 160 -4.51 0.78 -0.48
N ASP A 161 -4.13 -0.49 -0.64
CA ASP A 161 -4.16 -1.54 0.40
C ASP A 161 -2.73 -2.03 0.64
N LEU A 162 -2.12 -1.66 1.77
CA LEU A 162 -0.69 -1.88 2.01
C LEU A 162 -0.46 -2.70 3.28
N GLY A 163 0.65 -3.43 3.31
CA GLY A 163 1.07 -4.21 4.47
C GLY A 163 2.59 -4.32 4.59
N TYR A 164 3.08 -4.32 5.83
CA TYR A 164 4.46 -4.61 6.15
C TYR A 164 4.55 -5.32 7.50
N GLU A 165 5.26 -6.44 7.54
CA GLU A 165 5.33 -7.33 8.70
C GLU A 165 6.78 -7.74 9.01
N ALA A 166 7.25 -7.60 10.24
CA ALA A 166 8.63 -7.94 10.55
C ALA A 166 8.82 -8.48 11.96
N ARG A 167 9.87 -9.29 12.14
CA ARG A 167 10.41 -9.55 13.47
C ARG A 167 11.02 -8.29 14.07
N THR A 168 10.86 -8.13 15.38
CA THR A 168 11.57 -7.11 16.14
C THR A 168 12.91 -7.66 16.63
N LYS A 169 13.87 -6.80 16.94
CA LYS A 169 15.23 -7.22 17.39
C LYS A 169 15.24 -8.12 18.62
N ASN A 170 14.20 -8.03 19.45
CA ASN A 170 14.01 -8.83 20.66
C ASN A 170 13.13 -10.08 20.44
N GLY A 171 13.07 -10.62 19.21
CA GLY A 171 12.32 -11.84 18.87
C GLY A 171 10.81 -11.67 18.74
N GLY A 172 10.29 -10.45 18.91
CA GLY A 172 8.86 -10.14 18.75
C GLY A 172 8.43 -9.97 17.31
N PHE A 173 7.21 -9.47 17.12
CA PHE A 173 6.59 -9.27 15.81
C PHE A 173 5.91 -7.90 15.75
N ARG A 174 5.88 -7.29 14.57
CA ARG A 174 5.11 -6.08 14.30
C ARG A 174 4.50 -6.10 12.91
N GLY A 175 3.37 -5.42 12.77
CA GLY A 175 2.66 -5.22 11.52
C GLY A 175 2.18 -3.77 11.38
N THR A 176 2.28 -3.23 10.17
CA THR A 176 1.74 -1.93 9.76
C THR A 176 0.89 -2.13 8.50
N TYR A 177 -0.40 -1.80 8.58
CA TYR A 177 -1.38 -2.07 7.52
C TYR A 177 -2.18 -0.80 7.14
N PRO A 178 -1.58 0.13 6.36
CA PRO A 178 -2.28 1.33 5.92
C PRO A 178 -3.20 1.06 4.73
N ILE A 179 -4.46 1.46 4.86
CA ILE A 179 -5.45 1.45 3.79
C ILE A 179 -6.04 2.84 3.61
N HIS A 180 -5.85 3.42 2.43
CA HIS A 180 -6.29 4.78 2.12
C HIS A 180 -7.04 4.81 0.82
N GLY A 181 -8.02 5.69 0.69
CA GLY A 181 -8.76 5.82 -0.56
C GLY A 181 -9.58 7.09 -0.65
N LEU A 182 -9.99 7.40 -1.87
CA LEU A 182 -10.80 8.56 -2.19
C LEU A 182 -11.96 8.15 -3.08
N ILE A 183 -13.16 8.59 -2.72
CA ILE A 183 -14.36 8.51 -3.56
C ILE A 183 -14.52 9.87 -4.23
N VAL A 184 -14.54 9.88 -5.56
CA VAL A 184 -14.45 11.09 -6.39
C VAL A 184 -15.65 11.14 -7.32
N ASP A 185 -16.31 12.30 -7.36
CA ASP A 185 -17.48 12.51 -8.21
C ASP A 185 -17.14 12.87 -9.66
N GLY A 186 -18.17 12.96 -10.51
CA GLY A 186 -18.02 13.30 -11.92
C GLY A 186 -17.42 14.69 -12.18
N LYS A 187 -17.36 15.57 -11.17
CA LYS A 187 -16.72 16.89 -11.24
C LYS A 187 -15.26 16.86 -10.72
N GLY A 188 -14.77 15.68 -10.30
CA GLY A 188 -13.43 15.52 -9.74
C GLY A 188 -13.32 15.97 -8.29
N LYS A 189 -14.43 16.15 -7.55
CA LYS A 189 -14.41 16.50 -6.13
C LYS A 189 -14.38 15.22 -5.28
N VAL A 190 -13.53 15.20 -4.26
CA VAL A 190 -13.53 14.15 -3.23
C VAL A 190 -14.80 14.29 -2.39
N ARG A 191 -15.64 13.25 -2.39
CA ARG A 191 -16.85 13.16 -1.55
C ARG A 191 -16.51 12.57 -0.19
N ASP A 192 -15.85 11.42 -0.21
CA ASP A 192 -15.49 10.68 1.00
C ASP A 192 -14.08 10.12 0.91
N ARG A 193 -13.52 9.79 2.08
CA ARG A 193 -12.17 9.24 2.22
C ARG A 193 -12.18 7.98 3.07
N ILE A 194 -11.31 7.07 2.69
CA ILE A 194 -10.92 5.93 3.50
C ILE A 194 -9.55 6.28 4.09
N SER A 195 -9.38 6.14 5.40
CA SER A 195 -8.10 6.32 6.07
C SER A 195 -8.04 5.45 7.32
N LEU A 196 -7.52 4.24 7.14
CA LEU A 196 -7.35 3.24 8.19
C LEU A 196 -5.87 2.89 8.30
N LEU A 197 -5.35 2.82 9.52
CA LEU A 197 -3.99 2.38 9.79
C LEU A 197 -3.99 1.31 10.89
N GLY A 198 -3.87 0.05 10.47
CA GLY A 198 -3.73 -1.09 11.36
C GLY A 198 -2.34 -1.15 11.97
N ARG A 199 -2.29 -1.42 13.27
CA ARG A 199 -1.06 -1.61 14.03
C ARG A 199 -1.13 -2.92 14.79
N PHE A 200 -0.04 -3.67 14.73
CA PHE A 200 0.16 -4.85 15.57
C PHE A 200 1.59 -4.84 16.13
N LYS A 201 1.75 -5.20 17.39
CA LYS A 201 3.05 -5.46 18.01
C LYS A 201 2.93 -6.52 19.09
N SER A 202 3.88 -7.45 19.16
CA SER A 202 4.01 -8.40 20.25
C SER A 202 5.47 -8.64 20.60
N GLY A 203 5.71 -9.23 21.77
CA GLY A 203 6.96 -9.93 22.10
C GLY A 203 7.06 -11.27 21.36
N ALA A 204 8.07 -12.06 21.74
CA ALA A 204 8.27 -13.42 21.24
C ALA A 204 6.99 -14.25 21.42
N ASP A 205 6.69 -15.07 20.42
CA ASP A 205 5.53 -15.98 20.39
C ASP A 205 4.15 -15.34 20.65
N GLY A 206 4.05 -14.01 20.51
CA GLY A 206 2.79 -13.27 20.71
C GLY A 206 2.61 -12.69 22.11
N ALA A 207 3.61 -12.81 22.98
CA ALA A 207 3.55 -12.28 24.34
C ALA A 207 3.21 -10.77 24.35
N ASN A 208 2.28 -10.36 25.22
CA ASN A 208 1.88 -8.95 25.39
C ASN A 208 1.47 -8.26 24.08
N ALA A 209 0.72 -8.95 23.22
CA ALA A 209 0.23 -8.40 21.96
C ALA A 209 -0.57 -7.10 22.19
N ARG A 210 -0.29 -6.09 21.37
CA ARG A 210 -0.99 -4.81 21.30
C ARG A 210 -1.37 -4.54 19.86
N TYR A 211 -2.62 -4.22 19.63
CA TYR A 211 -3.16 -3.97 18.30
C TYR A 211 -4.31 -2.98 18.36
N TRP A 212 -4.45 -2.19 17.30
CA TRP A 212 -5.50 -1.20 17.14
C TRP A 212 -5.60 -0.77 15.69
N ILE A 213 -6.69 -0.09 15.36
CA ILE A 213 -6.90 0.57 14.08
C ILE A 213 -7.02 2.06 14.36
N GLU A 214 -6.10 2.86 13.81
CA GLU A 214 -6.28 4.30 13.74
C GLU A 214 -7.20 4.62 12.58
N ASP A 215 -8.33 5.25 12.88
CA ASP A 215 -9.33 5.62 11.89
C ASP A 215 -9.45 7.13 11.79
N ARG A 216 -9.17 7.63 10.59
CA ARG A 216 -9.27 9.06 10.24
C ARG A 216 -10.18 9.25 9.03
N GLY A 217 -10.78 8.16 8.53
CA GLY A 217 -11.62 8.16 7.35
C GLY A 217 -12.97 8.81 7.62
N THR A 218 -13.74 8.94 6.56
CA THR A 218 -15.20 9.12 6.65
C THR A 218 -15.93 7.83 6.29
N CYS A 219 -15.21 6.82 5.80
CA CYS A 219 -15.71 5.54 5.31
C CYS A 219 -15.21 4.36 6.13
N HIS A 220 -16.11 3.42 6.39
CA HIS A 220 -15.81 2.18 7.10
C HIS A 220 -16.48 0.99 6.40
N GLN A 221 -15.86 -0.17 6.50
CA GLN A 221 -16.47 -1.42 6.10
C GLN A 221 -16.19 -2.46 7.18
N THR A 222 -17.20 -3.27 7.51
CA THR A 222 -17.06 -4.40 8.42
C THR A 222 -17.33 -5.70 7.70
N ALA A 223 -16.67 -6.78 8.09
CA ALA A 223 -16.92 -8.10 7.54
C ALA A 223 -16.87 -9.18 8.60
N ASN A 224 -17.57 -10.28 8.34
CA ASN A 224 -17.23 -11.55 8.95
C ASN A 224 -16.28 -12.28 8.00
N LEU A 225 -15.09 -12.62 8.49
CA LEU A 225 -14.07 -13.30 7.69
C LEU A 225 -14.18 -14.81 7.73
N ASN A 226 -14.91 -15.36 8.69
CA ASN A 226 -15.01 -16.81 8.90
C ASN A 226 -13.62 -17.47 8.99
N TRP A 227 -12.63 -16.75 9.53
CA TRP A 227 -11.26 -17.25 9.71
C TRP A 227 -11.02 -17.79 11.11
N GLY A 228 -12.05 -17.92 11.94
CA GLY A 228 -11.97 -18.44 13.30
C GLY A 228 -12.62 -17.51 14.33
N PRO A 229 -12.37 -17.75 15.62
CA PRO A 229 -12.93 -16.94 16.70
C PRO A 229 -12.56 -15.46 16.58
N ASN A 230 -13.48 -14.57 16.97
CA ASN A 230 -13.30 -13.12 16.99
C ASN A 230 -12.95 -12.51 15.60
N THR A 231 -13.32 -13.18 14.52
CA THR A 231 -13.15 -12.68 13.13
C THR A 231 -14.46 -12.20 12.51
N ASP A 232 -15.53 -12.22 13.30
CA ASP A 232 -16.82 -11.63 12.99
C ASP A 232 -16.81 -10.11 13.22
N ARG A 233 -17.45 -9.36 12.32
CA ARG A 233 -17.60 -7.89 12.39
C ARG A 233 -16.29 -7.10 12.52
N VAL A 234 -15.18 -7.64 12.03
CA VAL A 234 -13.89 -6.94 11.96
C VAL A 234 -13.98 -5.71 11.06
N VAL A 235 -13.15 -4.70 11.32
CA VAL A 235 -13.01 -3.54 10.42
C VAL A 235 -12.04 -3.89 9.30
N VAL A 236 -12.53 -3.71 8.08
CA VAL A 236 -11.87 -4.16 6.87
C VAL A 236 -12.00 -3.10 5.80
N THR A 237 -11.04 -3.02 4.90
CA THR A 237 -11.22 -2.28 3.67
C THR A 237 -10.42 -2.95 2.59
N GLY A 238 -11.04 -3.11 1.42
CA GLY A 238 -10.43 -3.84 0.32
C GLY A 238 -10.37 -5.36 0.55
N PRO A 239 -9.66 -6.07 -0.33
CA PRO A 239 -9.63 -7.53 -0.39
C PRO A 239 -8.65 -8.19 0.60
N LEU A 240 -7.70 -7.46 1.21
CA LEU A 240 -6.69 -8.08 2.09
C LEU A 240 -6.71 -7.67 3.55
N LEU A 241 -7.32 -6.52 3.87
CA LEU A 241 -7.86 -6.22 5.20
C LEU A 241 -6.80 -5.94 6.30
N VAL A 242 -7.17 -5.06 7.23
CA VAL A 242 -6.26 -4.36 8.13
C VAL A 242 -5.76 -5.23 9.29
N LEU A 243 -6.65 -5.93 10.01
CA LEU A 243 -6.32 -6.92 11.04
C LEU A 243 -7.37 -8.05 11.03
N PRO A 244 -6.98 -9.34 10.94
CA PRO A 244 -7.92 -10.44 10.77
C PRO A 244 -8.63 -10.87 12.07
N PHE A 245 -8.90 -9.93 12.97
CA PHE A 245 -9.55 -10.13 14.27
C PHE A 245 -10.07 -8.80 14.83
N ASN A 246 -11.03 -8.87 15.76
CA ASN A 246 -11.64 -7.70 16.37
C ASN A 246 -10.60 -6.82 17.08
N SER A 247 -10.50 -5.58 16.60
CA SER A 247 -9.46 -4.64 16.99
C SER A 247 -10.09 -3.34 17.48
N PRO A 248 -9.62 -2.78 18.62
CA PRO A 248 -10.07 -1.46 19.05
C PRO A 248 -9.83 -0.42 17.96
N VAL A 249 -10.87 0.35 17.65
CA VAL A 249 -10.79 1.48 16.74
C VAL A 249 -10.53 2.73 17.56
N VAL A 250 -9.48 3.46 17.22
CA VAL A 250 -9.14 4.74 17.84
C VAL A 250 -9.23 5.83 16.79
N THR A 251 -9.98 6.89 17.10
CA THR A 251 -10.00 8.11 16.28
C THR A 251 -8.97 9.07 16.87
N PRO A 252 -7.84 9.33 16.19
CA PRO A 252 -6.86 10.29 16.69
C PRO A 252 -7.57 11.64 16.85
N ARG A 253 -7.53 12.21 18.06
CA ARG A 253 -8.03 13.58 18.28
C ARG A 253 -7.21 14.51 17.39
N GLY A 254 -7.89 15.24 16.52
CA GLY A 254 -7.28 16.24 15.63
C GLY A 254 -6.65 17.39 16.38
#